data_AF-U2BY15-F1
#
_entry.id   AF-U2BY15-F1
#
_cell.length_a   1.000
_cell.length_b   1.000
_cell.length_c   1.000
_cell.angle_alpha   90.00
_cell.angle_beta   90.00
_cell.angle_gamma   90.00
#
_symmetry.space_group_name_H-M   'P 1'
#
loop_
_entity.id
_entity.type
_entity.pdbx_description
1 polymer ?
#
loop_
_entity_poly.entity_id
_entity_poly.type
_entity_poly.pdbx_seq_one_letter_code
_entity_poly.pdbx_strand_id
1 'polypeptide(L)'
;MPYTITVLNDSPQALAYVKEAETLDFVKVTKTKETKKKTATKAKATPAPELLEEDENGIPLKYKEEILALSQKTKKAATKRFYAKRAEKSIS
;
A
#
# COMPACT_ATOMS: atom_id res chain seq x y z
N MET A 1 -6.32 -25.68 24.18
CA MET A 1 -6.74 -24.66 23.20
C MET A 1 -5.60 -23.67 23.06
N PRO A 2 -5.12 -23.35 21.84
CA PRO A 2 -4.06 -22.36 21.65
C PRO A 2 -4.59 -20.93 21.82
N TYR A 3 -3.81 -20.05 22.44
CA TYR A 3 -4.11 -18.64 22.62
C TYR A 3 -3.13 -17.76 21.83
N THR A 4 -3.58 -16.59 21.39
CA THR A 4 -2.76 -15.60 20.66
C THR A 4 -2.77 -14.28 21.41
N ILE A 5 -1.57 -13.73 21.65
CA ILE A 5 -1.37 -12.43 22.30
C ILE A 5 -0.78 -11.49 21.27
N THR A 6 -1.44 -10.36 21.04
CA THR A 6 -0.96 -9.34 20.09
C THR A 6 -0.34 -8.18 20.85
N VAL A 7 0.96 -7.95 20.61
CA VAL A 7 1.68 -6.79 21.12
C VAL A 7 1.39 -5.60 20.21
N LEU A 8 0.77 -4.55 20.75
CA LEU A 8 0.29 -3.39 19.97
C LEU A 8 1.36 -2.32 19.73
N ASN A 9 2.41 -2.28 20.55
CA ASN A 9 3.48 -1.29 20.46
C ASN A 9 4.83 -1.86 20.92
N ASP A 10 5.91 -1.24 20.46
CA ASP A 10 7.27 -1.58 20.88
C ASP A 10 7.70 -0.78 22.13
N SER A 11 6.77 -0.60 23.07
CA SER A 11 7.10 0.02 24.36
C SER A 11 8.17 -0.83 25.08
N PRO A 12 9.08 -0.23 25.86
CA PRO A 12 10.05 -0.97 26.68
C PRO A 12 9.38 -2.07 27.54
N GLN A 13 8.16 -1.81 28.02
CA GLN A 13 7.36 -2.76 28.80
C GLN A 13 6.91 -3.97 27.96
N ALA A 14 6.52 -3.74 26.71
CA ALA A 14 6.09 -4.79 25.81
C ALA A 14 7.25 -5.71 25.42
N LEU A 15 8.43 -5.13 25.17
CA LEU A 15 9.65 -5.90 24.91
C LEU A 15 10.10 -6.70 26.12
N ALA A 16 9.95 -6.17 27.34
CA ALA A 16 10.24 -6.90 28.57
C ALA A 16 9.31 -8.12 28.74
N TYR A 17 8.01 -7.93 28.50
CA TYR A 17 7.03 -9.04 28.55
C TYR A 17 7.35 -10.15 27.55
N VAL A 18 7.73 -9.80 26.31
CA VAL A 18 8.13 -10.81 25.30
C VAL A 18 9.35 -11.60 25.76
N LYS A 19 10.34 -10.93 26.36
CA LYS A 19 11.54 -11.60 26.90
C LYS A 19 11.20 -12.55 28.05
N GLU A 20 10.34 -12.13 28.98
CA GLU A 20 9.87 -13.00 30.07
C GLU A 20 9.06 -14.18 29.52
N ALA A 21 8.16 -13.94 28.57
CA ALA A 21 7.37 -14.99 27.96
C ALA A 21 8.24 -16.03 27.22
N GLU A 22 9.35 -15.61 26.62
CA GLU A 22 10.32 -16.51 25.96
C GLU A 22 11.06 -17.44 26.95
N THR A 23 11.14 -17.08 28.23
CA THR A 23 11.75 -17.96 29.26
C THR A 23 10.86 -19.13 29.67
N LEU A 24 9.57 -19.08 29.32
CA LEU A 24 8.59 -20.11 29.68
C LEU A 24 8.61 -21.24 28.64
N ASP A 25 8.77 -22.47 29.10
CA ASP A 25 8.91 -23.68 28.28
C ASP A 25 7.63 -24.04 27.49
N PHE A 26 6.48 -23.59 27.94
CA PHE A 26 5.18 -23.77 27.28
C PHE A 26 4.84 -22.65 26.28
N VAL A 27 5.70 -21.64 26.12
CA VAL A 27 5.45 -20.49 25.25
C VAL A 27 6.34 -20.55 24.02
N LYS A 28 5.73 -20.37 22.84
CA LYS A 28 6.45 -20.24 21.57
C LYS A 28 6.30 -18.83 21.03
N VAL A 29 7.37 -18.03 21.12
CA VAL A 29 7.39 -16.67 20.56
C VAL A 29 7.69 -16.75 19.06
N THR A 30 6.69 -16.47 18.24
CA THR A 30 6.86 -16.33 16.78
C THR A 30 6.88 -14.86 16.40
N LYS A 31 8.03 -14.38 15.91
CA LYS A 31 8.16 -13.01 15.43
C LYS A 31 7.48 -12.87 14.07
N THR A 32 6.27 -12.33 14.04
CA THR A 32 5.60 -11.97 12.79
C THR A 32 6.33 -10.78 12.19
N LYS A 33 6.96 -10.95 11.02
CA LYS A 33 7.56 -9.83 10.28
C LYS A 33 6.50 -8.76 10.10
N GLU A 34 6.80 -7.54 10.55
CA GLU A 34 5.93 -6.37 10.36
C GLU A 34 5.60 -6.21 8.88
N THR A 35 4.43 -6.71 8.47
CA THR A 35 3.80 -6.21 7.25
C THR A 35 3.22 -4.87 7.66
N LYS A 36 3.95 -3.81 7.29
CA LYS A 36 3.56 -2.40 7.39
C LYS A 36 2.04 -2.26 7.51
N LYS A 37 1.58 -1.65 8.61
CA LYS A 37 0.20 -1.22 8.86
C LYS A 37 -0.60 -1.03 7.56
N LYS A 38 -1.30 -2.06 7.11
CA LYS A 38 -2.41 -1.90 6.17
C LYS A 38 -3.58 -1.46 7.03
N THR A 39 -3.70 -0.15 7.16
CA THR A 39 -4.96 0.52 7.46
C THR A 39 -6.09 -0.23 6.74
N ALA A 40 -7.09 -0.59 7.53
CA ALA A 40 -8.29 -1.26 7.06
C ALA A 40 -8.99 -0.39 6.01
N THR A 41 -8.82 -0.71 4.73
CA THR A 41 -9.80 -0.43 3.70
C THR A 41 -10.06 -1.72 2.94
N LYS A 42 -11.31 -2.19 3.09
CA LYS A 42 -11.93 -3.22 2.27
C LYS A 42 -11.53 -3.06 0.80
N ALA A 43 -10.88 -4.07 0.22
CA ALA A 43 -11.44 -4.91 -0.86
C ALA A 43 -10.34 -5.57 -1.69
N LYS A 44 -10.56 -6.87 -1.92
CA LYS A 44 -10.16 -7.67 -3.09
C LYS A 44 -8.76 -8.30 -3.09
N ALA A 45 -8.81 -9.61 -2.82
CA ALA A 45 -8.00 -10.72 -3.36
C ALA A 45 -6.56 -10.41 -3.79
N THR A 46 -5.64 -11.00 -3.01
CA THR A 46 -4.27 -11.37 -3.36
C THR A 46 -4.18 -12.03 -4.74
N PRO A 47 -3.18 -11.62 -5.53
CA PRO A 47 -2.17 -12.55 -5.99
C PRO A 47 -0.85 -12.23 -5.28
N ALA A 48 0.03 -13.22 -5.20
CA ALA A 48 1.32 -13.15 -4.53
C ALA A 48 2.10 -11.86 -4.86
N PRO A 49 2.81 -11.26 -3.89
CA PRO A 49 3.65 -10.10 -4.18
C PRO A 49 4.85 -10.59 -5.02
N GLU A 50 4.80 -10.40 -6.34
CA GLU A 50 6.03 -10.07 -7.06
C GLU A 50 6.64 -8.88 -6.30
N LEU A 51 7.83 -9.05 -5.72
CA LEU A 51 8.60 -7.97 -5.15
C LEU A 51 8.98 -7.03 -6.29
N LEU A 52 8.06 -6.12 -6.63
CA LEU A 52 8.32 -5.04 -7.55
C LEU A 52 9.16 -4.01 -6.80
N GLU A 53 10.31 -3.66 -7.36
CA GLU A 53 11.11 -2.55 -6.86
C GLU A 53 10.25 -1.28 -6.93
N GLU A 54 10.01 -0.67 -5.77
CA GLU A 54 9.25 0.57 -5.60
C GLU A 54 10.24 1.74 -5.56
N ASP A 55 9.95 2.87 -6.25
CA ASP A 55 10.80 4.08 -6.13
C ASP A 55 10.60 4.76 -4.76
N GLU A 56 11.43 5.74 -4.40
CA GLU A 56 11.37 6.45 -3.11
C GLU A 56 10.00 7.05 -2.75
N ASN A 57 9.11 7.25 -3.73
CA ASN A 57 7.73 7.71 -3.54
C ASN A 57 6.69 6.58 -3.47
N GLY A 58 7.11 5.31 -3.39
CA GLY A 58 6.22 4.15 -3.28
C GLY A 58 5.42 3.87 -4.56
N ILE A 59 5.87 4.37 -5.71
CA ILE A 59 5.29 4.06 -7.02
C ILE A 59 5.97 2.79 -7.53
N PRO A 60 5.23 1.72 -7.88
CA PRO A 60 5.83 0.55 -8.50
C PRO A 60 6.54 0.95 -9.80
N LEU A 61 7.85 0.70 -9.92
CA LEU A 61 8.64 1.09 -11.11
C LEU A 61 8.00 0.56 -12.40
N LYS A 62 7.41 -0.63 -12.34
CA LYS A 62 6.79 -1.34 -13.47
C LYS A 62 5.66 -0.55 -14.15
N TYR A 63 4.98 0.34 -13.43
CA TYR A 63 3.80 1.06 -13.96
C TYR A 63 3.97 2.58 -14.04
N LYS A 64 5.14 3.12 -13.64
CA LYS A 64 5.38 4.57 -13.62
C LYS A 64 5.20 5.22 -15.00
N GLU A 65 5.80 4.62 -16.03
CA GLU A 65 5.70 5.12 -17.39
C GLU A 65 4.29 4.96 -17.97
N GLU A 66 3.61 3.86 -17.65
CA GLU A 66 2.24 3.60 -18.08
C GLU A 66 1.25 4.61 -17.47
N ILE A 67 1.39 4.89 -16.17
CA ILE A 67 0.59 5.90 -15.45
C ILE A 67 0.86 7.30 -16.02
N LEU A 68 2.12 7.63 -16.30
CA LEU A 68 2.49 8.92 -16.89
C LEU A 68 1.91 9.07 -18.31
N ALA A 69 2.03 8.04 -19.14
CA ALA A 69 1.50 8.02 -20.50
C ALA A 69 -0.03 8.16 -20.51
N LEU A 70 -0.74 7.47 -19.61
CA LEU A 70 -2.19 7.56 -19.47
C LEU A 70 -2.63 8.98 -19.05
N SER A 71 -1.92 9.59 -18.12
CA SER A 71 -2.17 10.97 -17.67
C SER A 71 -1.97 11.99 -18.79
N GLN A 72 -0.91 11.87 -19.59
CA GLN A 72 -0.69 12.75 -20.73
C GLN A 72 -1.75 12.57 -21.82
N LYS A 73 -2.13 11.32 -22.11
CA LYS A 73 -3.15 10.99 -23.12
C LYS A 73 -4.52 11.57 -22.74
N THR A 74 -4.91 11.43 -21.48
CA THR A 74 -6.19 11.97 -20.98
C THR A 74 -6.21 13.50 -20.99
N LYS A 75 -5.13 14.16 -20.54
CA LYS A 75 -4.97 15.62 -20.64
C LYS A 75 -5.09 16.12 -22.08
N LYS A 76 -4.36 15.51 -23.02
CA LYS A 76 -4.40 15.89 -24.44
C LYS A 76 -5.80 15.74 -25.05
N ALA A 77 -6.50 14.65 -24.72
CA ALA A 77 -7.87 14.43 -25.20
C ALA A 77 -8.87 15.44 -24.62
N ALA A 78 -8.76 15.75 -23.33
CA ALA A 78 -9.60 16.76 -22.66
C ALA A 78 -9.40 18.15 -23.28
N THR A 79 -8.14 18.56 -23.49
CA THR A 79 -7.81 19.84 -24.14
C THR A 79 -8.40 19.93 -25.54
N LYS A 80 -8.26 18.86 -26.35
CA LYS A 80 -8.86 18.82 -27.71
C LYS A 80 -10.38 18.99 -27.68
N ARG A 81 -11.07 18.31 -26.75
CA ARG A 81 -12.54 18.45 -26.58
C ARG A 81 -12.94 19.86 -26.15
N PHE A 82 -12.17 20.48 -25.26
CA PHE A 82 -12.45 21.85 -24.79
C PHE A 82 -12.37 22.87 -25.93
N TYR A 83 -11.29 22.83 -26.73
CA TYR A 83 -11.14 23.76 -27.86
C TYR A 83 -12.15 23.50 -28.97
N ALA A 84 -12.48 22.23 -29.28
CA ALA A 84 -13.53 21.92 -30.26
C ALA A 84 -14.89 22.49 -29.84
N LYS A 85 -15.27 22.29 -28.57
CA LYS A 85 -16.53 22.84 -28.01
C LYS A 85 -16.53 24.37 -27.97
N ARG A 86 -15.37 24.99 -27.73
CA ARG A 86 -15.21 26.44 -27.79
C ARG A 86 -15.32 26.97 -29.22
N ALA A 87 -14.76 26.26 -30.19
CA ALA A 87 -14.83 26.62 -31.60
C ALA A 87 -16.27 26.55 -32.13
N GLU A 88 -17.01 25.46 -31.85
CA GLU A 88 -18.44 25.37 -32.18
C GLU A 88 -19.25 26.50 -31.54
N LYS A 89 -18.97 26.83 -30.28
CA LYS A 89 -19.67 27.92 -29.57
C LYS A 89 -19.31 29.31 -30.08
N SER A 90 -18.14 29.50 -30.69
CA SER A 90 -17.75 30.79 -31.28
C SER A 90 -18.22 30.98 -32.73
N ILE A 91 -18.71 29.91 -33.36
CA ILE A 91 -19.21 29.94 -34.74
C ILE A 91 -20.76 30.01 -34.76
N SER A 92 -21.43 29.75 -33.64
CA SER A 92 -22.87 29.98 -33.41
C SER A 92 -23.15 31.34 -32.81
#